data_AF-A0AAX3EHE2-F1
#
_entry.id   AF-A0AAX3EHE2-F1
#
_cell.length_a   1.000
_cell.length_b   1.000
_cell.length_c   1.000
_cell.angle_alpha   90.00
_cell.angle_beta   90.00
_cell.angle_gamma   90.00
#
_symmetry.space_group_name_H-M   'P 1'
#
loop_
_entity.id
_entity.type
_entity.pdbx_description
1 polymer ?
#
loop_
_entity_poly.entity_id
_entity_poly.type
_entity_poly.pdbx_seq_one_letter_code
_entity_poly.pdbx_strand_id
1 'polypeptide(L)'
;MDIILNTNRPPSADRDPRSRFRAEKPPIGGWLPGISLTPTQISVLNAVVDRLIPGGEGFPAPSEVDVVSFFRRYIAPEGQEPKWFPFIGESEFQARLDTLGEEFVQSSPAAQVETLQTLEKTEEFFFARIRDLTYYAYYSRPAVITAINANLKAGKDLRNSPQPFGYSDTMDDWDEQLLSRVRGTYTRTEDVRPVEVPADLLKAKATQFQESQV
;
A
#
# COMPACT_ATOMS: atom_id res chain seq x y z
N MET A 1 1.52 -22.53 39.41
CA MET A 1 0.38 -22.52 38.47
C MET A 1 0.98 -22.69 37.09
N ASP A 2 0.98 -23.93 36.59
CA ASP A 2 1.58 -24.27 35.31
C ASP A 2 0.56 -24.04 34.19
N ILE A 3 0.92 -23.17 33.24
CA ILE A 3 0.11 -22.90 32.05
C ILE A 3 0.38 -24.03 31.05
N ILE A 4 -0.59 -24.93 30.90
CA ILE A 4 -0.57 -25.94 29.85
C ILE A 4 -0.76 -25.23 28.50
N LEU A 5 0.32 -25.09 27.74
CA LEU A 5 0.27 -24.65 26.34
C LEU A 5 -0.42 -25.74 25.52
N ASN A 6 -1.63 -25.45 25.05
CA ASN A 6 -2.38 -26.30 24.13
C ASN A 6 -1.57 -26.52 22.85
N THR A 7 -1.04 -27.73 22.65
CA THR A 7 -0.24 -28.14 21.49
C THR A 7 -1.10 -28.50 20.27
N ASN A 8 -2.20 -27.78 20.04
CA ASN A 8 -2.95 -27.88 18.79
C ASN A 8 -2.10 -27.30 17.65
N ARG A 9 -1.23 -28.15 17.10
CA ARG A 9 -0.56 -27.92 15.82
C ARG A 9 -1.67 -27.62 14.80
N PRO A 10 -1.65 -26.47 14.11
CA PRO A 10 -2.64 -26.22 13.08
C PRO A 10 -2.60 -27.38 12.08
N PRO A 11 -3.76 -27.84 11.57
CA PRO A 11 -3.79 -28.88 10.55
C PRO A 11 -2.88 -28.45 9.40
N SER A 12 -2.06 -29.38 8.91
CA SER A 12 -1.13 -29.18 7.80
C SER A 12 -1.78 -28.30 6.72
N ALA A 13 -1.12 -27.20 6.34
CA ALA A 13 -1.61 -26.22 5.36
C ALA A 13 -2.08 -26.85 4.03
N ASP A 14 -1.63 -28.08 3.77
CA ASP A 14 -1.98 -28.93 2.63
C ASP A 14 -3.45 -29.41 2.59
N ARG A 15 -4.23 -29.26 3.67
CA ARG A 15 -5.64 -29.71 3.73
C ARG A 15 -6.69 -28.60 3.72
N ASP A 16 -6.29 -27.32 3.72
CA ASP A 16 -7.26 -26.22 3.59
C ASP A 16 -7.60 -25.99 2.12
N PRO A 17 -8.86 -26.19 1.66
CA PRO A 17 -9.25 -25.88 0.29
C PRO A 17 -9.04 -24.40 -0.08
N ARG A 18 -8.87 -23.51 0.92
CA ARG A 18 -8.47 -22.11 0.72
C ARG A 18 -6.97 -21.94 0.44
N SER A 19 -6.13 -22.95 0.63
CA SER A 19 -4.68 -22.84 0.42
C SER A 19 -4.32 -22.59 -1.03
N ARG A 20 -5.10 -23.14 -1.98
CA ARG A 20 -4.97 -22.86 -3.42
C ARG A 20 -5.16 -21.37 -3.73
N PHE A 21 -6.16 -20.74 -3.13
CA PHE A 21 -6.42 -19.30 -3.28
C PHE A 21 -5.40 -18.41 -2.54
N ARG A 22 -4.74 -18.94 -1.49
CA ARG A 22 -3.62 -18.25 -0.81
C ARG A 22 -2.30 -18.37 -1.57
N ALA A 23 -2.08 -19.45 -2.31
CA ALA A 23 -0.85 -19.66 -3.07
C ALA A 23 -0.70 -18.68 -4.25
N GLU A 24 -1.82 -18.23 -4.82
CA GLU A 24 -1.85 -17.32 -5.99
C GLU A 24 -1.85 -15.82 -5.61
N LYS A 25 -1.89 -15.50 -4.31
CA LYS A 25 -1.98 -14.12 -3.82
C LYS A 25 -0.83 -13.81 -2.86
N PRO A 26 -0.20 -12.63 -2.95
CA PRO A 26 0.78 -12.23 -1.95
C PRO A 26 0.15 -12.21 -0.55
N PRO A 27 0.86 -12.70 0.48
CA PRO A 27 0.42 -12.56 1.86
C PRO A 27 0.23 -11.09 2.25
N ILE A 28 -0.47 -10.85 3.36
CA ILE A 28 -0.47 -9.52 3.99
C ILE A 28 0.98 -9.15 4.32
N GLY A 29 1.46 -8.04 3.79
CA GLY A 29 2.85 -7.60 3.91
C GLY A 29 3.77 -8.06 2.76
N GLY A 30 3.24 -8.66 1.71
CA GLY A 30 3.97 -9.08 0.50
C GLY A 30 4.50 -10.51 0.56
N TRP A 31 5.20 -10.92 -0.49
CA TRP A 31 5.80 -12.24 -0.69
C TRP A 31 6.88 -12.58 0.36
N LEU A 32 6.89 -13.84 0.79
CA LEU A 32 7.84 -14.39 1.74
C LEU A 32 8.30 -15.79 1.26
N PRO A 33 9.60 -15.98 0.94
CA PRO A 33 10.63 -14.95 0.86
C PRO A 33 10.33 -13.94 -0.28
N GLY A 34 10.81 -12.71 -0.13
CA GLY A 34 10.77 -11.73 -1.22
C GLY A 34 11.83 -12.01 -2.28
N ILE A 35 11.83 -11.23 -3.35
CA ILE A 35 12.83 -11.34 -4.42
C ILE A 35 14.24 -11.01 -3.92
N SER A 36 15.24 -11.56 -4.59
CA SER A 36 16.65 -11.22 -4.32
C SER A 36 17.11 -10.12 -5.27
N LEU A 37 18.00 -9.24 -4.79
CA LEU A 37 18.61 -8.19 -5.61
C LEU A 37 20.11 -8.21 -5.41
N THR A 38 20.87 -8.00 -6.48
CA THR A 38 22.34 -7.88 -6.42
C THR A 38 22.76 -6.56 -5.75
N PRO A 39 24.01 -6.45 -5.25
CA PRO A 39 24.52 -5.19 -4.70
C PRO A 39 24.41 -3.99 -5.66
N THR A 40 24.65 -4.23 -6.95
CA THR A 40 24.51 -3.20 -7.99
C THR A 40 23.05 -2.78 -8.15
N GLN A 41 22.12 -3.73 -8.26
CA GLN A 41 20.68 -3.44 -8.35
C GLN A 41 20.16 -2.67 -7.13
N ILE A 42 20.64 -3.00 -5.93
CA ILE A 42 20.32 -2.25 -4.70
C ILE A 42 20.83 -0.82 -4.79
N SER A 43 22.06 -0.63 -5.27
CA SER A 43 22.67 0.71 -5.42
C SER A 43 21.94 1.56 -6.45
N VAL A 44 21.59 0.98 -7.59
CA VAL A 44 20.75 1.61 -8.62
C VAL A 44 19.40 2.00 -8.02
N LEU A 45 18.70 1.06 -7.38
CA LEU A 45 17.38 1.32 -6.81
C LEU A 45 17.45 2.45 -5.77
N ASN A 46 18.44 2.45 -4.88
CA ASN A 46 18.67 3.53 -3.91
C ASN A 46 18.87 4.88 -4.59
N ALA A 47 19.70 4.95 -5.64
CA ALA A 47 19.91 6.17 -6.39
C ALA A 47 18.61 6.66 -7.06
N VAL A 48 17.80 5.76 -7.62
CA VAL A 48 16.50 6.09 -8.21
C VAL A 48 15.54 6.67 -7.15
N VAL A 49 15.34 5.97 -6.04
CA VAL A 49 14.36 6.40 -5.01
C VAL A 49 14.76 7.72 -4.36
N ASP A 50 16.06 7.97 -4.15
CA ASP A 50 16.55 9.22 -3.59
C ASP A 50 16.39 10.42 -4.54
N ARG A 51 16.27 10.18 -5.86
CA ARG A 51 15.90 11.23 -6.82
C ARG A 51 14.39 11.46 -6.86
N LEU A 52 13.57 10.43 -6.65
CA LEU A 52 12.11 10.55 -6.63
C LEU A 52 11.62 11.27 -5.37
N ILE A 53 12.22 10.97 -4.22
CA ILE A 53 11.95 11.64 -2.95
C ILE A 53 13.30 12.10 -2.38
N PRO A 54 13.71 13.35 -2.64
CA PRO A 54 14.94 13.87 -2.07
C PRO A 54 14.80 13.98 -0.55
N GLY A 55 15.80 13.47 0.19
CA GLY A 55 15.92 13.74 1.62
C GLY A 55 16.26 15.21 1.90
N GLY A 56 16.09 15.64 3.14
CA GLY A 56 16.34 17.02 3.57
C GLY A 56 15.24 17.59 4.45
N GLU A 57 15.45 18.80 4.98
CA GLU A 57 14.46 19.54 5.78
C GLU A 57 13.87 18.73 6.96
N GLY A 58 14.70 17.89 7.59
CA GLY A 58 14.29 17.03 8.71
C GLY A 58 13.68 15.70 8.29
N PHE A 59 13.66 15.37 7.00
CA PHE A 59 13.24 14.08 6.46
C PHE A 59 14.45 13.25 6.00
N PRO A 60 14.48 11.94 6.32
CA PRO A 60 15.55 11.05 5.83
C PRO A 60 15.40 10.80 4.33
N ALA A 61 16.49 10.48 3.64
CA ALA A 61 16.38 9.97 2.27
C ALA A 61 15.79 8.54 2.27
N PRO A 62 15.09 8.10 1.21
CA PRO A 62 14.58 6.73 1.11
C PRO A 62 15.65 5.64 1.31
N SER A 63 16.87 5.85 0.80
CA SER A 63 17.98 4.93 0.98
C SER A 63 18.42 4.77 2.45
N GLU A 64 18.17 5.77 3.31
CA GLU A 64 18.50 5.73 4.75
C GLU A 64 17.49 4.94 5.59
N VAL A 65 16.31 4.63 5.04
CA VAL A 65 15.20 3.99 5.77
C VAL A 65 14.82 2.61 5.20
N ASP A 66 15.70 2.00 4.41
CA ASP A 66 15.56 0.66 3.82
C ASP A 66 14.22 0.45 3.09
N VAL A 67 13.93 1.32 2.12
CA VAL A 67 12.78 1.12 1.21
C VAL A 67 12.96 -0.10 0.32
N VAL A 68 14.19 -0.55 0.06
CA VAL A 68 14.50 -1.74 -0.75
C VAL A 68 13.87 -3.00 -0.18
N SER A 69 13.83 -3.16 1.14
CA SER A 69 13.11 -4.28 1.80
C SER A 69 11.63 -4.36 1.39
N PHE A 70 10.98 -3.24 1.14
CA PHE A 70 9.59 -3.18 0.70
C PHE A 70 9.46 -3.65 -0.75
N PHE A 71 10.32 -3.15 -1.66
CA PHE A 71 10.35 -3.60 -3.06
C PHE A 71 10.48 -5.12 -3.16
N ARG A 72 11.41 -5.70 -2.39
CA ARG A 72 11.64 -7.16 -2.35
C ARG A 72 10.38 -7.95 -2.02
N ARG A 73 9.53 -7.43 -1.14
CA ARG A 73 8.30 -8.10 -0.72
C ARG A 73 7.15 -7.92 -1.69
N TYR A 74 7.09 -6.81 -2.41
CA TYR A 74 5.90 -6.49 -3.22
C TYR A 74 6.04 -6.84 -4.70
N ILE A 75 7.25 -7.00 -5.22
CA ILE A 75 7.46 -7.49 -6.59
C ILE A 75 7.10 -8.98 -6.67
N ALA A 76 6.38 -9.38 -7.73
CA ALA A 76 6.01 -10.78 -7.95
C ALA A 76 7.25 -11.63 -8.26
N PRO A 77 7.56 -12.66 -7.45
CA PRO A 77 8.70 -13.54 -7.69
C PRO A 77 8.60 -14.31 -9.00
N GLU A 78 9.72 -14.86 -9.46
CA GLU A 78 9.72 -15.75 -10.62
C GLU A 78 8.72 -16.91 -10.47
N GLY A 79 8.01 -17.21 -11.56
CA GLY A 79 6.94 -18.22 -11.57
C GLY A 79 5.59 -17.74 -11.01
N GLN A 80 5.49 -16.51 -10.48
CA GLN A 80 4.23 -15.88 -10.11
C GLN A 80 3.81 -14.86 -11.16
N GLU A 81 2.52 -14.86 -11.52
CA GLU A 81 1.99 -13.86 -12.44
C GLU A 81 1.81 -12.52 -11.71
N PRO A 82 2.27 -11.38 -12.27
CA PRO A 82 2.19 -10.06 -11.63
C PRO A 82 0.78 -9.45 -11.70
N LYS A 83 -0.21 -10.16 -11.15
CA LYS A 83 -1.65 -9.79 -11.14
C LYS A 83 -2.01 -8.78 -10.06
N TRP A 84 -1.14 -8.59 -9.08
CA TRP A 84 -1.39 -7.73 -7.93
C TRP A 84 -0.45 -6.53 -7.98
N PHE A 85 -0.90 -5.40 -7.42
CA PHE A 85 -0.03 -4.23 -7.23
C PHE A 85 1.32 -4.69 -6.67
N PRO A 86 2.45 -4.26 -7.26
CA PRO A 86 2.65 -3.20 -8.27
C PRO A 86 2.48 -3.61 -9.74
N PHE A 87 2.03 -4.82 -10.05
CA PHE A 87 1.88 -5.36 -11.41
C PHE A 87 3.21 -5.47 -12.18
N ILE A 88 4.28 -5.80 -11.47
CA ILE A 88 5.59 -6.07 -12.06
C ILE A 88 6.19 -7.37 -11.52
N GLY A 89 6.83 -8.13 -12.41
CA GLY A 89 7.53 -9.37 -12.10
C GLY A 89 9.03 -9.17 -11.85
N GLU A 90 9.63 -10.13 -11.15
CA GLU A 90 11.03 -10.11 -10.74
C GLU A 90 12.01 -9.91 -11.91
N SER A 91 11.89 -10.72 -12.96
CA SER A 91 12.82 -10.69 -14.10
C SER A 91 12.76 -9.38 -14.87
N GLU A 92 11.55 -8.83 -15.08
CA GLU A 92 11.37 -7.53 -15.71
C GLU A 92 12.01 -6.43 -14.85
N PHE A 93 11.72 -6.42 -13.55
CA PHE A 93 12.26 -5.41 -12.64
C PHE A 93 13.78 -5.43 -12.59
N GLN A 94 14.38 -6.61 -12.41
CA GLN A 94 15.84 -6.77 -12.36
C GLN A 94 16.49 -6.33 -13.68
N ALA A 95 15.95 -6.74 -14.83
CA ALA A 95 16.50 -6.36 -16.13
C ALA A 95 16.51 -4.83 -16.36
N ARG A 96 15.49 -4.12 -15.88
CA ARG A 96 15.44 -2.65 -15.96
C ARG A 96 16.44 -1.98 -15.03
N LEU A 97 16.63 -2.50 -13.82
CA LEU A 97 17.70 -2.02 -12.94
C LEU A 97 19.09 -2.29 -13.54
N ASP A 98 19.28 -3.44 -14.18
CA ASP A 98 20.53 -3.79 -14.85
C ASP A 98 20.79 -2.88 -16.07
N THR A 99 19.74 -2.43 -16.76
CA THR A 99 19.84 -1.48 -17.88
C THR A 99 20.32 -0.10 -17.43
N LEU A 100 19.89 0.38 -16.24
CA LEU A 100 20.42 1.60 -15.64
C LEU A 100 21.88 1.40 -15.20
N GLY A 101 22.14 0.28 -14.52
CA GLY A 101 23.48 -0.20 -14.21
C GLY A 101 24.33 0.75 -13.37
N GLU A 102 25.62 0.46 -13.33
CA GLU A 102 26.59 1.22 -12.53
C GLU A 102 26.83 2.64 -13.08
N GLU A 103 26.71 2.83 -14.39
CA GLU A 103 26.86 4.15 -15.03
C GLU A 103 25.84 5.16 -14.49
N PHE A 104 24.59 4.74 -14.28
CA PHE A 104 23.57 5.60 -13.66
C PHE A 104 23.98 6.03 -12.24
N VAL A 105 24.46 5.09 -11.42
CA VAL A 105 24.88 5.37 -10.03
C VAL A 105 26.06 6.34 -9.99
N GLN A 106 27.04 6.16 -10.88
CA GLN A 106 28.24 7.00 -10.95
C GLN A 106 28.00 8.36 -11.62
N SER A 107 26.88 8.53 -12.31
CA SER A 107 26.55 9.79 -12.98
C SER A 107 26.21 10.91 -11.98
N SER A 108 26.32 12.16 -12.43
CA SER A 108 25.98 13.32 -11.61
C SER A 108 24.48 13.33 -11.23
N PRO A 109 24.07 13.97 -10.12
CA PRO A 109 22.65 14.05 -9.75
C PRO A 109 21.75 14.64 -10.84
N ALA A 110 22.25 15.60 -11.63
CA ALA A 110 21.50 16.17 -12.76
C ALA A 110 21.33 15.14 -13.89
N ALA A 111 22.38 14.40 -14.21
CA ALA A 111 22.31 13.32 -15.21
C ALA A 111 21.36 12.20 -14.78
N GLN A 112 21.34 11.83 -13.50
CA GLN A 112 20.38 10.86 -12.96
C GLN A 112 18.93 11.34 -13.17
N VAL A 113 18.65 12.62 -12.90
CA VAL A 113 17.32 13.20 -13.12
C VAL A 113 16.96 13.17 -14.62
N GLU A 114 17.87 13.53 -15.52
CA GLU A 114 17.63 13.47 -16.97
C GLU A 114 17.35 12.04 -17.45
N THR A 115 18.09 11.05 -16.95
CA THR A 115 17.83 9.64 -17.22
C THR A 115 16.44 9.23 -16.73
N LEU A 116 16.04 9.62 -15.53
CA LEU A 116 14.71 9.31 -14.99
C LEU A 116 13.57 10.01 -15.75
N GLN A 117 13.77 11.25 -16.19
CA GLN A 117 12.82 11.95 -17.05
C GLN A 117 12.68 11.29 -18.42
N THR A 118 13.76 10.71 -18.94
CA THR A 118 13.72 9.91 -20.17
C THR A 118 12.94 8.64 -19.92
N LEU A 119 13.23 7.92 -18.83
CA LEU A 119 12.52 6.70 -18.43
C LEU A 119 11.02 6.95 -18.24
N GLU A 120 10.62 8.06 -17.64
CA GLU A 120 9.22 8.46 -17.48
C GLU A 120 8.49 8.58 -18.83
N LYS A 121 9.17 9.03 -19.89
CA LYS A 121 8.58 9.20 -21.23
C LYS A 121 8.63 7.92 -22.05
N THR A 122 9.70 7.15 -21.96
CA THR A 122 9.92 5.96 -22.80
C THR A 122 9.29 4.70 -22.19
N GLU A 123 9.17 4.64 -20.87
CA GLU A 123 8.69 3.51 -20.10
C GLU A 123 7.71 3.96 -19.00
N GLU A 124 6.71 4.75 -19.38
CA GLU A 124 5.75 5.40 -18.47
C GLU A 124 5.17 4.46 -17.40
N PHE A 125 4.74 3.26 -17.80
CA PHE A 125 4.17 2.29 -16.88
C PHE A 125 5.18 1.82 -15.83
N PHE A 126 6.40 1.47 -16.25
CA PHE A 126 7.45 1.01 -15.35
C PHE A 126 7.86 2.12 -14.37
N PHE A 127 8.07 3.33 -14.89
CA PHE A 127 8.37 4.50 -14.06
C PHE A 127 7.25 4.76 -13.03
N ALA A 128 5.98 4.73 -13.45
CA ALA A 128 4.85 4.90 -12.55
C ALA A 128 4.83 3.82 -11.45
N ARG A 129 5.13 2.56 -11.76
CA ARG A 129 5.20 1.48 -10.75
C ARG A 129 6.32 1.69 -9.74
N ILE A 130 7.52 2.08 -10.19
CA ILE A 130 8.63 2.40 -9.29
C ILE A 130 8.27 3.58 -8.40
N ARG A 131 7.73 4.65 -9.00
CA ARG A 131 7.27 5.82 -8.24
C ARG A 131 6.28 5.39 -7.17
N ASP A 132 5.19 4.75 -7.55
CA ASP A 132 4.15 4.35 -6.59
C ASP A 132 4.73 3.46 -5.47
N LEU A 133 5.54 2.45 -5.79
CA LEU A 133 6.24 1.64 -4.80
C LEU A 133 7.14 2.47 -3.88
N THR A 134 7.84 3.45 -4.42
CA THR A 134 8.71 4.35 -3.64
C THR A 134 7.90 5.12 -2.61
N TYR A 135 6.77 5.70 -3.01
CA TYR A 135 5.88 6.43 -2.10
C TYR A 135 5.31 5.50 -1.01
N TYR A 136 4.80 4.32 -1.38
CA TYR A 136 4.30 3.36 -0.39
C TYR A 136 5.40 2.86 0.56
N ALA A 137 6.59 2.56 0.03
CA ALA A 137 7.72 2.10 0.81
C ALA A 137 8.19 3.18 1.79
N TYR A 138 8.38 4.41 1.32
CA TYR A 138 8.92 5.52 2.10
C TYR A 138 7.97 5.97 3.21
N TYR A 139 6.71 6.23 2.89
CA TYR A 139 5.73 6.71 3.88
C TYR A 139 5.24 5.63 4.85
N SER A 140 5.58 4.35 4.62
CA SER A 140 5.36 3.27 5.61
C SER A 140 6.49 3.13 6.63
N ARG A 141 7.58 3.89 6.51
CA ARG A 141 8.73 3.77 7.43
C ARG A 141 8.47 4.51 8.75
N PRO A 142 8.76 3.89 9.92
CA PRO A 142 8.61 4.56 11.21
C PRO A 142 9.41 5.87 11.32
N ALA A 143 10.62 5.92 10.76
CA ALA A 143 11.47 7.11 10.79
C ALA A 143 10.84 8.29 10.01
N VAL A 144 10.21 8.00 8.86
CA VAL A 144 9.53 9.01 8.05
C VAL A 144 8.26 9.51 8.75
N ILE A 145 7.48 8.60 9.36
CA ILE A 145 6.31 8.98 10.16
C ILE A 145 6.73 9.85 11.36
N THR A 146 7.86 9.55 11.99
CA THR A 146 8.43 10.38 13.07
C THR A 146 8.82 11.76 12.55
N ALA A 147 9.45 11.84 11.37
CA ALA A 147 9.78 13.10 10.72
C ALA A 147 8.53 13.92 10.35
N ILE A 148 7.46 13.28 9.86
CA ILE A 148 6.17 13.94 9.59
C ILE A 148 5.61 14.56 10.87
N ASN A 149 5.57 13.80 11.97
CA ASN A 149 5.07 14.27 13.27
C ASN A 149 5.88 15.46 13.81
N ALA A 150 7.20 15.43 13.62
CA ALA A 150 8.10 16.47 14.11
C ALA A 150 8.06 17.76 13.28
N ASN A 151 8.00 17.63 11.95
CA ASN A 151 8.23 18.74 11.03
C ASN A 151 6.93 19.34 10.45
N LEU A 152 5.82 18.58 10.41
CA LEU A 152 4.57 19.03 9.80
C LEU A 152 3.48 19.28 10.84
N LYS A 153 2.93 20.50 10.87
CA LYS A 153 1.84 20.86 11.79
C LYS A 153 0.61 19.95 11.64
N ALA A 154 0.28 19.56 10.42
CA ALA A 154 -0.84 18.67 10.11
C ALA A 154 -0.53 17.18 10.34
N GLY A 155 0.73 16.83 10.60
CA GLY A 155 1.21 15.45 10.68
C GLY A 155 1.19 14.84 12.08
N LYS A 156 0.88 15.63 13.13
CA LYS A 156 1.06 15.27 14.55
C LYS A 156 0.25 14.06 15.04
N ASP A 157 -0.80 13.69 14.32
CA ASP A 157 -1.68 12.58 14.67
C ASP A 157 -1.41 11.34 13.81
N LEU A 158 -0.40 11.37 12.93
CA LEU A 158 -0.05 10.23 12.08
C LEU A 158 0.65 9.15 12.92
N ARG A 159 -0.01 7.99 13.08
CA ARG A 159 0.51 6.83 13.82
C ARG A 159 0.80 5.66 12.89
N ASN A 160 1.93 4.99 13.08
CA ASN A 160 2.36 3.85 12.24
C ASN A 160 1.68 2.52 12.61
N SER A 161 1.38 2.33 13.90
CA SER A 161 0.60 1.20 14.38
C SER A 161 -0.59 1.74 15.16
N PRO A 162 -1.79 1.15 14.96
CA PRO A 162 -2.92 1.49 15.81
C PRO A 162 -2.60 1.15 17.28
N GLN A 163 -1.79 0.13 17.57
CA GLN A 163 -1.51 -0.30 18.95
C GLN A 163 -0.33 0.41 19.62
N PRO A 164 -0.36 0.58 20.96
CA PRO A 164 -1.30 -0.03 21.92
C PRO A 164 -2.66 0.68 22.08
N PHE A 165 -2.83 1.90 21.57
CA PHE A 165 -4.05 2.70 21.79
C PHE A 165 -5.18 2.46 20.76
N GLY A 166 -5.04 1.51 19.85
CA GLY A 166 -6.02 1.16 18.83
C GLY A 166 -6.74 2.34 18.17
N TYR A 167 -8.03 2.13 17.90
CA TYR A 167 -9.00 3.18 17.58
C TYR A 167 -9.62 3.79 18.86
N SER A 168 -9.07 3.52 20.06
CA SER A 168 -9.74 3.95 21.31
C SER A 168 -9.82 5.46 21.46
N ASP A 169 -8.92 6.19 20.82
CA ASP A 169 -8.91 7.65 20.83
C ASP A 169 -9.83 8.24 19.72
N THR A 170 -10.41 7.40 18.86
CA THR A 170 -11.17 7.80 17.65
C THR A 170 -12.56 7.20 17.54
N MET A 171 -12.91 6.23 18.39
CA MET A 171 -14.27 5.72 18.52
C MET A 171 -14.84 6.26 19.83
N ASP A 172 -16.00 6.90 19.75
CA ASP A 172 -16.80 7.14 20.95
C ASP A 172 -17.02 5.81 21.69
N ASP A 173 -17.08 5.88 23.02
CA ASP A 173 -17.44 4.74 23.85
C ASP A 173 -18.74 4.11 23.34
N TRP A 174 -18.79 2.78 23.41
CA TRP A 174 -19.95 2.02 23.00
C TRP A 174 -21.18 2.42 23.82
N ASP A 175 -22.11 3.17 23.21
CA ASP A 175 -23.33 3.63 23.88
C ASP A 175 -24.35 2.47 24.00
N GLU A 176 -24.30 1.75 25.12
CA GLU A 176 -25.28 0.71 25.45
C GLU A 176 -26.72 1.25 25.57
N GLN A 177 -26.90 2.55 25.87
CA GLN A 177 -28.21 3.18 25.85
C GLN A 177 -28.72 3.38 24.42
N LEU A 178 -27.86 3.70 23.46
CA LEU A 178 -28.21 3.76 22.05
C LEU A 178 -28.72 2.40 21.57
N LEU A 179 -28.01 1.31 21.86
CA LEU A 179 -28.42 -0.04 21.45
C LEU A 179 -29.71 -0.51 22.10
N SER A 180 -29.93 -0.18 23.38
CA SER A 180 -31.18 -0.52 24.06
C SER A 180 -32.38 0.32 23.57
N ARG A 181 -32.14 1.52 23.01
CA ARG A 181 -33.14 2.35 22.35
C ARG A 181 -33.41 1.92 20.90
N VAL A 182 -32.39 1.43 20.21
CA VAL A 182 -32.50 0.93 18.82
C VAL A 182 -32.98 -0.52 18.85
N ARG A 183 -34.30 -0.71 18.89
CA ARG A 183 -34.90 -2.01 18.53
C ARG A 183 -34.79 -2.17 17.02
N GLY A 184 -33.77 -2.87 16.56
CA GLY A 184 -33.66 -3.27 15.16
C GLY A 184 -34.90 -4.09 14.76
N THR A 185 -35.70 -3.57 13.85
CA THR A 185 -36.76 -4.34 13.21
C THR A 185 -36.19 -4.98 11.96
N TYR A 186 -36.20 -6.31 11.92
CA TYR A 186 -35.85 -7.04 10.70
C TYR A 186 -37.09 -7.16 9.81
N THR A 187 -37.05 -6.51 8.64
CA THR A 187 -38.00 -6.75 7.55
C THR A 187 -37.41 -7.82 6.66
N ARG A 188 -38.12 -8.93 6.44
CA ARG A 188 -37.67 -9.97 5.50
C ARG A 188 -37.58 -9.37 4.11
N THR A 189 -36.63 -9.85 3.31
CA THR A 189 -36.41 -9.35 1.94
C THR A 189 -37.69 -9.40 1.10
N GLU A 190 -38.52 -10.43 1.29
CA GLU A 190 -39.83 -10.58 0.62
C GLU A 190 -40.90 -9.57 1.07
N ASP A 191 -40.74 -8.98 2.25
CA ASP A 191 -41.69 -8.02 2.84
C ASP A 191 -41.31 -6.56 2.54
N VAL A 192 -40.15 -6.31 1.91
CA VAL A 192 -39.73 -4.97 1.51
C VAL A 192 -40.58 -4.51 0.33
N ARG A 193 -41.40 -3.49 0.54
CA ARG A 193 -42.17 -2.84 -0.53
C ARG A 193 -41.45 -1.60 -1.04
N PRO A 194 -41.44 -1.34 -2.35
CA PRO A 194 -40.99 -0.07 -2.90
C PRO A 194 -41.77 1.07 -2.25
N VAL A 195 -41.08 2.06 -1.72
CA VAL A 195 -41.72 3.29 -1.24
C VAL A 195 -42.06 4.15 -2.45
N GLU A 196 -43.30 4.60 -2.56
CA GLU A 196 -43.66 5.61 -3.56
C GLU A 196 -42.88 6.88 -3.27
N VAL A 197 -41.98 7.26 -4.19
CA VAL A 197 -41.18 8.46 -4.04
C VAL A 197 -42.03 9.66 -4.46
N PRO A 198 -42.24 10.64 -3.56
CA PRO A 198 -42.95 11.88 -3.89
C PRO A 198 -42.36 12.58 -5.13
N ALA A 199 -43.23 13.12 -5.98
CA ALA A 199 -42.85 13.66 -7.30
C ALA A 199 -41.87 14.85 -7.23
N ASP A 200 -41.84 15.55 -6.12
CA ASP A 200 -40.90 16.63 -5.78
C ASP A 200 -39.47 16.11 -5.57
N LEU A 201 -39.28 14.91 -5.00
CA LEU A 201 -37.96 14.27 -4.89
C LEU A 201 -37.47 13.69 -6.22
N LEU A 202 -38.38 13.41 -7.17
CA LEU A 202 -38.01 13.01 -8.53
C LEU A 202 -37.54 14.20 -9.39
N LYS A 203 -38.02 15.42 -9.12
CA LYS A 203 -37.56 16.64 -9.81
C LYS A 203 -36.11 16.99 -9.48
N ALA A 204 -35.68 16.78 -8.22
CA ALA A 204 -34.30 17.05 -7.79
C ALA A 204 -33.26 16.18 -8.52
N LYS A 205 -33.62 14.94 -8.89
CA LYS A 205 -32.73 14.06 -9.69
C LYS A 205 -32.59 14.50 -11.15
N ALA A 206 -33.62 15.13 -11.73
CA ALA A 206 -33.56 15.57 -13.13
C ALA A 206 -32.67 16.81 -13.33
N THR A 207 -32.64 17.72 -12.36
CA THR A 207 -31.79 18.93 -12.43
C THR A 207 -30.30 18.59 -12.27
N GLN A 208 -29.94 17.62 -11.42
CA GLN A 208 -28.54 17.21 -11.22
C GLN A 208 -27.91 16.50 -12.43
N PHE A 209 -28.70 15.77 -13.24
CA PHE A 209 -28.18 15.10 -14.43
C PHE A 209 -27.97 16.04 -15.64
N GLN A 210 -28.63 17.20 -15.68
CA GLN A 210 -28.40 18.20 -16.75
C GLN A 210 -27.19 19.10 -16.47
N GLU A 211 -26.81 19.33 -15.21
CA GLU A 211 -25.60 20.11 -14.87
C GLU A 211 -24.30 19.28 -14.94
N SER A 212 -24.39 17.95 -15.10
CA SER A 212 -23.23 17.05 -15.21
C SER A 212 -22.83 16.72 -16.67
N GLN A 213 -23.48 17.35 -17.64
CA GLN A 213 -23.13 17.29 -19.07
C GLN A 213 -22.94 18.71 -19.64
N VAL A 214 -22.01 19.46 -19.06
CA VAL A 214 -21.35 20.60 -19.71
C VAL A 214 -19.87 20.53 -19.38
#